data_AF-A0A1Q6DHA7-F1
#
_entry.id   AF-A0A1Q6DHA7-F1
#
_cell.length_a   1.000
_cell.length_b   1.000
_cell.length_c   1.000
_cell.angle_alpha   90.00
_cell.angle_beta   90.00
_cell.angle_gamma   90.00
#
_symmetry.space_group_name_H-M   'P 1'
#
loop_
_entity.id
_entity.type
_entity.pdbx_description
1 polymer ?
#
loop_
_entity_poly.entity_id
_entity_poly.type
_entity_poly.pdbx_seq_one_letter_code
_entity_poly.pdbx_strand_id
1 'polypeptide(L)' 'MIPHWIEHSRSHQHEFAKWLDVAKKEGAAETAEAIGKAMEKMAKTDKYLQKALESLGGAAEGHHHHDHHH' A
#
# COMPACT_ATOMS: atom_id res chain seq x y z
N MET A 1 -12.37 4.92 3.84
CA MET A 1 -11.88 4.36 2.55
C MET A 1 -10.38 4.56 2.34
N ILE A 2 -9.82 5.78 2.46
CA ILE A 2 -8.38 6.00 2.20
C ILE A 2 -7.45 5.16 3.10
N PRO A 3 -7.64 5.06 4.43
CA PRO A 3 -6.79 4.19 5.27
C PRO A 3 -6.83 2.72 4.83
N HIS A 4 -8.02 2.23 4.47
CA HIS A 4 -8.22 0.86 3.98
C HIS A 4 -7.54 0.63 2.62
N TRP A 5 -7.57 1.61 1.71
CA TRP A 5 -6.82 1.53 0.45
C TRP A 5 -5.31 1.42 0.69
N ILE A 6 -4.75 2.25 1.57
CA ILE A 6 -3.31 2.23 1.90
C ILE A 6 -2.92 0.86 2.48
N GLU A 7 -3.75 0.30 3.36
CA GLU A 7 -3.53 -1.05 3.88
C GLU A 7 -3.58 -2.12 2.78
N HIS A 8 -4.60 -2.08 1.92
CA HIS A 8 -4.77 -3.04 0.84
C HIS A 8 -3.67 -2.94 -0.23
N SER A 9 -3.23 -1.72 -0.56
CA SER A 9 -2.13 -1.44 -1.47
C SER A 9 -0.83 -2.12 -1.02
N ARG A 10 -0.51 -2.09 0.28
CA ARG A 10 0.66 -2.77 0.83
C ARG A 10 0.60 -4.29 0.67
N SER A 11 -0.58 -4.90 0.80
CA SER A 11 -0.77 -6.33 0.53
C SER A 11 -0.45 -6.68 -0.93
N HIS A 12 -0.98 -5.88 -1.87
CA HIS A 12 -0.66 -6.05 -3.29
C HIS A 12 0.82 -5.83 -3.61
N GLN A 13 1.46 -4.85 -2.99
CA GLN A 13 2.90 -4.62 -3.14
C GLN A 13 3.73 -5.82 -2.68
N HIS A 14 3.30 -6.53 -1.62
CA HIS A 14 3.97 -7.75 -1.17
C HIS A 14 3.83 -8.88 -2.21
N GLU A 15 2.65 -9.06 -2.79
CA GLU A 15 2.48 -10.03 -3.89
C GLU A 15 3.31 -9.65 -5.13
N PHE A 16 3.38 -8.36 -5.46
CA PHE A 16 4.20 -7.87 -6.58
C PHE A 16 5.69 -8.11 -6.35
N ALA A 17 6.17 -8.01 -5.11
CA ALA A 17 7.55 -8.34 -4.77
C ALA A 17 7.89 -9.81 -5.09
N LYS A 18 6.95 -10.75 -4.83
CA LYS A 18 7.14 -12.17 -5.20
C LYS A 18 7.25 -12.34 -6.72
N TRP A 19 6.39 -11.65 -7.47
CA TRP A 19 6.44 -11.68 -8.95
C TRP A 19 7.70 -11.01 -9.51
N LEU A 20 8.19 -9.96 -8.87
CA LEU A 20 9.47 -9.34 -9.21
C LEU A 20 10.63 -10.34 -9.04
N ASP A 21 10.63 -11.10 -7.94
CA ASP A 21 11.65 -12.12 -7.71
C ASP A 21 11.57 -13.27 -8.73
N VAL A 22 10.36 -13.69 -9.12
CA VAL A 22 10.17 -14.64 -10.22
C VAL A 22 10.73 -14.07 -11.52
N ALA A 23 10.34 -12.85 -11.91
CA ALA A 23 10.81 -12.22 -13.15
C ALA A 23 12.34 -12.10 -13.20
N LYS A 24 12.98 -11.79 -12.06
CA LYS A 24 14.45 -11.75 -11.95
C LYS A 24 15.09 -13.13 -12.13
N LYS A 25 14.52 -14.17 -11.51
CA LYS A 25 15.03 -15.56 -11.61
C LYS A 25 14.92 -16.10 -13.04
N GLU A 26 13.85 -15.73 -13.75
CA GLU A 26 13.62 -16.13 -15.15
C GLU A 26 14.39 -15.27 -16.17
N GLY A 27 15.18 -14.28 -15.73
CA GLY A 27 15.91 -13.37 -16.62
C GLY A 27 15.01 -12.41 -17.42
N ALA A 28 13.74 -12.26 -17.03
CA ALA A 28 12.76 -11.39 -17.69
C ALA A 28 12.92 -9.93 -17.24
N ALA A 29 14.00 -9.28 -17.70
CA ALA A 29 14.41 -7.94 -17.26
C ALA A 29 13.32 -6.87 -17.44
N GLU A 30 12.65 -6.82 -18.59
CA GLU A 30 11.59 -5.84 -18.86
C GLU A 30 10.38 -6.02 -17.92
N THR A 31 10.00 -7.27 -17.66
CA THR A 31 8.92 -7.59 -16.70
C THR A 31 9.30 -7.17 -15.28
N ALA A 32 10.53 -7.48 -14.85
CA ALA A 32 11.04 -7.06 -13.55
C ALA A 32 11.04 -5.52 -13.42
N GLU A 33 11.45 -4.80 -14.47
CA GLU A 33 11.42 -3.34 -14.49
C GLU A 33 9.98 -2.79 -14.39
N ALA A 34 9.05 -3.35 -15.15
CA ALA A 34 7.65 -2.95 -15.14
C ALA A 34 7.00 -3.15 -13.76
N ILE A 35 7.21 -4.31 -13.14
CA ILE A 35 6.70 -4.62 -11.79
C ILE A 35 7.32 -3.67 -10.76
N GLY A 36 8.64 -3.44 -10.82
CA GLY A 36 9.32 -2.50 -9.93
C GLY A 36 8.73 -1.08 -10.04
N LYS A 37 8.54 -0.58 -11.26
CA LYS A 37 7.89 0.71 -11.51
C LYS A 37 6.46 0.76 -10.95
N ALA A 38 5.67 -0.30 -11.12
CA ALA A 38 4.32 -0.36 -10.55
C ALA A 38 4.34 -0.23 -9.02
N MET A 39 5.22 -0.99 -8.34
CA MET A 39 5.39 -0.92 -6.90
C MET A 39 5.79 0.49 -6.42
N GLU A 40 6.73 1.14 -7.11
CA GLU A 40 7.13 2.52 -6.80
C GLU A 40 5.97 3.52 -6.92
N LYS A 41 5.16 3.40 -7.98
CA LYS A 41 4.01 4.29 -8.18
C LYS A 41 2.95 4.06 -7.11
N MET A 42 2.67 2.82 -6.73
CA MET A 42 1.76 2.50 -5.62
C MET A 42 2.25 3.10 -4.31
N ALA A 43 3.55 2.95 -3.99
CA ALA A 43 4.12 3.52 -2.77
C ALA A 43 4.01 5.06 -2.75
N LYS A 44 4.15 5.72 -3.91
CA LYS A 44 3.95 7.16 -4.04
C LYS A 44 2.49 7.55 -3.83
N THR A 45 1.55 6.80 -4.40
CA THR A 45 0.11 6.99 -4.17
C THR A 45 -0.22 6.91 -2.68
N ASP A 46 0.26 5.88 -1.99
CA ASP A 46 0.02 5.70 -0.56
C ASP A 46 0.57 6.87 0.27
N LYS A 47 1.76 7.38 -0.07
CA LYS A 47 2.33 8.58 0.59
C LYS A 47 1.48 9.83 0.38
N TYR A 48 0.97 10.07 -0.83
CA TYR A 48 0.12 11.24 -1.08
C TYR A 48 -1.23 11.13 -0.37
N LEU A 49 -1.80 9.93 -0.32
CA LEU A 49 -3.02 9.65 0.42
C LEU A 49 -2.84 9.81 1.93
N GLN A 50 -1.72 9.36 2.48
CA GLN A 50 -1.35 9.57 3.88
C GLN A 50 -1.24 11.06 4.19
N LYS A 51 -0.53 11.83 3.34
CA LYS A 51 -0.43 13.29 3.48
C LYS A 51 -1.79 13.99 3.41
N ALA A 52 -2.70 13.51 2.58
CA ALA A 52 -4.06 14.04 2.50
C ALA A 52 -4.82 13.80 3.81
N LEU A 53 -4.68 12.63 4.43
CA LEU A 53 -5.26 12.35 5.75
C LEU A 53 -4.68 13.24 6.85
N GLU A 54 -3.37 13.44 6.87
CA GLU A 54 -2.69 14.32 7.81
C GLU A 54 -3.19 15.77 7.69
N SER A 55 -3.35 16.25 6.44
CA SER A 55 -3.82 17.61 6.15
C SER A 55 -5.27 17.84 6.57
N LEU A 56 -6.08 16.78 6.68
CA LEU A 56 -7.48 16.84 7.11
C LEU A 56 -7.66 16.78 8.64
N GLY A 57 -6.57 16.84 9.41
CA GLY A 57 -6.62 16.86 10.88
C GLY A 57 -6.22 15.54 11.54
N GLY A 58 -5.52 14.66 10.83
CA GLY A 58 -4.78 13.55 11.44
C GLY A 58 -5.62 12.59 12.28
N ALA A 59 -6.67 12.01 11.71
CA ALA A 59 -7.38 10.90 12.35
C ALA A 59 -6.98 9.56 11.71
N ALA A 60 -5.84 9.04 12.16
CA ALA A 60 -5.53 7.62 12.08
C ALA A 60 -4.98 7.14 13.43
N GLU A 61 -5.55 7.63 14.54
CA GLU A 61 -5.40 6.98 15.85
C GLU A 61 -6.76 6.46 16.30
N GLY A 62 -6.74 5.20 16.72
CA GLY A 62 -7.93 4.38 16.93
C GLY A 62 -8.73 4.78 18.15
N HIS A 63 -10.05 4.64 18.04
CA HIS A 63 -10.95 4.53 19.17
C HIS A 63 -11.95 3.40 18.89
N HIS A 64 -11.48 2.16 19.10
CA HIS A 64 -12.37 1.07 19.49
C HIS A 64 -12.67 1.24 20.98
N HIS A 65 -13.73 1.97 21.32
CA HIS A 65 -14.39 1.82 22.61
C HIS A 65 -15.77 1.21 22.33
N HIS A 66 -15.87 -0.10 22.54
CA HIS A 66 -17.14 -0.77 22.72
C HIS A 66 -17.64 -0.39 24.11
N ASP A 67 -18.48 0.65 24.20
CA ASP A 67 -19.29 0.86 25.38
C ASP A 67 -20.41 -0.19 25.40
N HIS A 68 -20.31 -1.10 26.36
CA HIS A 68 -21.42 -1.94 26.79
C HIS A 68 -22.48 -1.05 27.44
N HIS A 69 -23.67 -0.97 26.87
CA HIS A 69 -24.85 -0.52 27.62
C HIS A 69 -26.13 -1.25 27.16
N HIS A 70 -26.65 -2.02 28.11
CA HIS A 70 -28.00 -2.61 28.27
C HIS A 70 -28.39 -3.84 27.44
#